data_AF-A0A1I3W645-F1
#
_entry.id   AF-A0A1I3W645-F1
#
_cell.length_a   1.000
_cell.length_b   1.000
_cell.length_c   1.000
_cell.angle_alpha   90.00
_cell.angle_beta   90.00
_cell.angle_gamma   90.00
#
_symmetry.space_group_name_H-M   'P 1'
#
loop_
_entity.id
_entity.type
_entity.pdbx_description
1 polymer ?
#
loop_
_entity_poly.entity_id
_entity_poly.type
_entity_poly.pdbx_seq_one_letter_code
_entity_poly.pdbx_strand_id
1 'polypeptide(L)'
;MSDDTKALTPLVEGTDYELLSSGDGADFVFRFKSDEMTARIHGDDALRLKADLEAVSASFPAWKPDQVLAQLWDQGGYGWLATKDGE
;
A
#
# COMPACT_ATOMS: atom_id res chain seq x y z
N MET A 1 1.63 -27.78 7.63
CA MET A 1 1.81 -26.79 6.57
C MET A 1 2.31 -25.57 7.29
N SER A 2 3.57 -25.21 7.11
CA SER A 2 4.18 -24.11 7.86
C SER A 2 3.54 -22.82 7.37
N ASP A 3 2.77 -22.19 8.25
CA ASP A 3 2.27 -20.85 8.08
C ASP A 3 3.50 -19.93 8.13
N ASP A 4 4.12 -19.71 6.97
CA ASP A 4 5.12 -18.65 6.82
C ASP A 4 4.33 -17.35 6.84
N THR A 5 3.89 -16.96 8.05
CA THR A 5 3.24 -15.67 8.28
C THR A 5 4.33 -14.62 8.11
N LYS A 6 4.59 -14.32 6.84
CA LYS A 6 5.64 -13.42 6.40
C LYS A 6 5.37 -12.06 7.02
N ALA A 7 6.28 -11.63 7.87
CA ALA A 7 6.11 -10.39 8.61
C ALA A 7 5.99 -9.21 7.62
N LEU A 8 4.85 -8.52 7.69
CA LEU A 8 4.65 -7.27 6.97
C LEU A 8 5.34 -6.15 7.74
N THR A 9 6.13 -5.36 7.04
CA THR A 9 6.83 -4.20 7.62
C THR A 9 6.41 -2.92 6.90
N PRO A 10 6.28 -1.78 7.59
CA PRO A 10 5.97 -0.51 6.95
C PRO A 10 7.04 -0.15 5.91
N LEU A 11 6.61 0.02 4.66
CA LEU A 11 7.44 0.51 3.57
C LEU A 11 7.35 2.04 3.46
N VAL A 12 6.13 2.58 3.54
CA VAL A 12 5.86 4.02 3.58
C VAL A 12 4.80 4.26 4.65
N GLU A 13 5.09 5.15 5.59
CA GLU A 13 4.21 5.45 6.71
C GLU A 13 3.83 6.93 6.72
N GLY A 14 2.53 7.18 6.68
CA GLY A 14 1.90 8.47 6.89
C GLY A 14 0.94 8.45 8.08
N THR A 15 0.35 9.60 8.35
CA THR A 15 -0.61 9.79 9.44
C THR A 15 -1.94 9.11 9.11
N ASP A 16 -2.44 9.30 7.89
CA ASP A 16 -3.72 8.79 7.42
C ASP A 16 -3.56 7.48 6.65
N TYR A 17 -2.44 7.32 5.96
CA TYR A 17 -2.17 6.17 5.12
C TYR A 17 -0.90 5.42 5.55
N GLU A 18 -0.89 4.11 5.34
CA GLU A 18 0.34 3.32 5.42
C GLU A 18 0.36 2.23 4.37
N LEU A 19 1.56 1.96 3.85
CA LEU A 19 1.82 0.85 2.96
C LEU A 19 2.82 -0.08 3.63
N LEU A 20 2.37 -1.30 3.92
CA LEU A 20 3.23 -2.37 4.41
C LEU A 20 3.61 -3.29 3.25
N SER A 21 4.80 -3.87 3.31
CA SER A 21 5.28 -4.84 2.35
C SER A 21 5.82 -6.07 3.06
N SER A 22 5.66 -7.22 2.41
CA SER A 22 6.36 -8.45 2.79
C SER A 22 7.82 -8.35 2.34
N GLY A 23 8.76 -8.95 3.09
CA GLY A 23 10.20 -8.70 2.88
C GLY A 23 10.79 -9.03 1.50
N ASP A 24 10.05 -9.73 0.63
CA ASP A 24 10.45 -10.01 -0.76
C ASP A 24 9.71 -9.11 -1.80
N GLY A 25 8.82 -8.22 -1.35
CA GLY A 25 8.02 -7.33 -2.18
C GLY A 25 6.90 -8.00 -2.98
N ALA A 26 6.50 -9.24 -2.65
CA ALA A 26 5.44 -9.96 -3.35
C ALA A 26 4.03 -9.63 -2.84
N ASP A 27 3.92 -9.14 -1.60
CA ASP A 27 2.66 -8.82 -0.95
C ASP A 27 2.72 -7.42 -0.33
N PHE A 28 1.61 -6.71 -0.46
CA PHE A 28 1.44 -5.40 0.14
C PHE A 28 0.10 -5.31 0.88
N VAL A 29 0.11 -4.53 1.95
CA VAL A 29 -1.09 -4.13 2.66
C VAL A 29 -1.13 -2.62 2.67
N PHE A 30 -2.12 -2.06 1.99
CA PHE A 30 -2.32 -0.62 1.89
C PHE A 30 -3.51 -0.25 2.77
N ARG A 31 -3.28 0.54 3.81
CA ARG A 31 -4.30 0.93 4.79
C ARG A 31 -4.59 2.42 4.70
N PHE A 32 -5.88 2.74 4.73
CA PHE A 32 -6.40 4.06 5.02
C PHE A 32 -6.97 4.04 6.43
N LYS A 33 -6.17 4.55 7.38
CA LYS A 33 -6.39 4.43 8.83
C LYS A 33 -7.66 5.15 9.27
N SER A 34 -7.91 6.33 8.70
CA SER A 34 -9.01 7.21 9.11
C SER A 34 -10.40 6.63 8.81
N ASP A 35 -10.52 5.76 7.81
CA ASP A 35 -11.78 5.11 7.44
C ASP A 35 -11.76 3.58 7.65
N GLU A 36 -10.70 3.09 8.31
CA GLU A 36 -10.48 1.67 8.64
C GLU A 36 -10.60 0.76 7.41
N MET A 37 -10.03 1.20 6.28
CA MET A 37 -10.04 0.45 5.02
C MET A 37 -8.67 -0.13 4.72
N THR A 38 -8.64 -1.39 4.27
CA THR A 38 -7.41 -2.09 3.91
C THR A 38 -7.55 -2.77 2.56
N ALA A 39 -6.63 -2.47 1.64
CA ALA A 39 -6.42 -3.22 0.40
C ALA A 39 -5.26 -4.20 0.58
N ARG A 40 -5.52 -5.49 0.33
CA ARG A 40 -4.49 -6.54 0.29
C ARG A 40 -4.10 -6.81 -1.15
N ILE A 41 -2.87 -6.46 -1.51
CA ILE A 41 -2.41 -6.40 -2.90
C ILE A 41 -1.32 -7.46 -3.08
N HIS A 42 -1.47 -8.31 -4.08
CA HIS A 42 -0.61 -9.48 -4.31
C HIS A 42 -0.51 -9.77 -5.81
N GLY A 43 0.47 -10.57 -6.21
CA GLY A 43 0.66 -10.98 -7.60
C GLY A 43 0.94 -9.79 -8.54
N ASP A 44 0.29 -9.76 -9.70
CA ASP A 44 0.51 -8.73 -10.72
C ASP A 44 0.18 -7.31 -10.22
N ASP A 45 -0.83 -7.18 -9.35
CA ASP A 45 -1.19 -5.88 -8.76
C ASP A 45 -0.11 -5.37 -7.80
N ALA A 46 0.63 -6.26 -7.13
CA ALA A 46 1.76 -5.89 -6.27
C ALA A 46 2.94 -5.34 -7.10
N LEU A 47 3.23 -5.97 -8.24
CA LEU A 47 4.24 -5.48 -9.18
C LEU A 47 3.86 -4.10 -9.72
N ARG A 48 2.59 -3.92 -10.06
CA ARG A 48 2.06 -2.63 -10.51
C ARG A 48 2.14 -1.57 -9.42
N LEU A 49 1.73 -1.88 -8.19
CA LEU A 49 1.79 -0.95 -7.06
C LEU A 49 3.20 -0.46 -6.80
N LYS A 50 4.19 -1.37 -6.86
CA LYS A 50 5.58 -1.01 -6.71
C LYS A 50 6.04 -0.03 -7.79
N ALA A 51 5.72 -0.31 -9.05
CA ALA A 51 6.07 0.56 -10.17
C ALA A 51 5.39 1.94 -10.05
N ASP A 52 4.11 1.98 -9.68
CA ASP A 52 3.35 3.21 -9.50
C ASP A 52 3.92 4.04 -8.33
N LEU A 53 4.29 3.40 -7.21
CA LEU A 53 4.94 4.06 -6.07
C LEU A 53 6.28 4.69 -6.45
N GLU A 54 7.12 3.95 -7.18
CA GLU A 54 8.41 4.45 -7.67
C GLU A 54 8.20 5.64 -8.63
N ALA A 55 7.23 5.55 -9.54
CA ALA A 55 6.92 6.60 -10.50
C ALA A 55 6.39 7.89 -9.84
N VAL A 56 5.47 7.77 -8.87
CA VAL A 56 4.92 8.91 -8.12
C VAL A 56 6.01 9.57 -7.29
N SER A 57 6.83 8.77 -6.59
CA SER A 57 7.91 9.28 -5.75
C SER A 57 8.98 10.01 -6.58
N ALA A 58 9.30 9.51 -7.78
CA ALA A 58 10.23 10.17 -8.69
C ALA A 58 9.66 11.46 -9.30
N SER A 59 8.36 11.47 -9.61
CA SER A 59 7.70 12.63 -10.21
C SER A 59 7.46 13.76 -9.20
N PHE A 60 7.26 13.42 -7.93
CA PHE A 60 6.94 14.36 -6.86
C PHE A 60 7.83 14.18 -5.62
N PRO A 61 9.15 14.43 -5.72
CA PRO A 61 10.10 14.11 -4.65
C PRO A 61 9.91 14.96 -3.37
N ALA A 62 9.16 16.06 -3.43
CA ALA A 62 8.86 16.91 -2.29
C ALA A 62 7.57 16.53 -1.54
N TRP A 63 6.81 15.55 -2.04
CA TRP A 63 5.56 15.13 -1.42
C TRP A 63 5.81 14.33 -0.15
N LYS A 64 4.93 14.54 0.83
CA LYS A 64 4.91 13.76 2.06
C LYS A 64 4.33 12.37 1.81
N PRO A 65 4.61 11.38 2.70
CA PRO A 65 4.05 10.03 2.61
C PRO A 65 2.55 9.99 2.34
N ASP A 66 1.74 10.71 3.11
CA ASP A 66 0.28 10.74 2.92
C ASP A 66 -0.15 11.29 1.56
N GLN A 67 0.61 12.22 0.96
CA GLN A 67 0.26 12.76 -0.36
C GLN A 67 0.54 11.74 -1.47
N VAL A 68 1.67 11.04 -1.37
CA VAL A 68 2.02 9.94 -2.30
C VAL A 68 1.00 8.81 -2.17
N LEU A 69 0.69 8.41 -0.94
CA LEU A 69 -0.24 7.32 -0.68
C LEU A 69 -1.67 7.69 -1.08
N ALA A 70 -2.18 8.89 -0.76
CA ALA A 70 -3.50 9.32 -1.21
C ALA A 70 -3.61 9.32 -2.75
N GLN A 71 -2.56 9.76 -3.46
CA GLN A 71 -2.52 9.70 -4.92
C GLN A 71 -2.64 8.26 -5.44
N LEU A 72 -1.91 7.31 -4.84
CA LEU A 72 -2.01 5.90 -5.22
C LEU A 72 -3.38 5.31 -4.88
N TRP A 73 -3.93 5.64 -3.71
CA TRP A 73 -5.22 5.16 -3.25
C TRP A 73 -6.34 5.57 -4.21
N ASP A 74 -6.42 6.86 -4.54
CA ASP A 74 -7.50 7.41 -5.38
C ASP A 74 -7.23 7.22 -6.87
N GLN A 75 -6.06 7.66 -7.36
CA GLN A 75 -5.75 7.69 -8.79
C GLN A 75 -5.08 6.40 -9.30
N GLY A 76 -4.35 5.68 -8.43
CA GLY A 76 -3.88 4.32 -8.72
C GLY A 76 -5.00 3.29 -8.65
N GLY A 77 -6.13 3.63 -8.01
CA GLY A 77 -7.33 2.81 -7.93
C GLY A 77 -7.30 1.74 -6.84
N TYR A 78 -6.29 1.75 -5.97
CA TYR A 78 -6.14 0.74 -4.91
C TYR A 78 -7.22 0.84 -3.84
N GLY A 79 -7.85 2.00 -3.66
CA GLY A 79 -9.00 2.15 -2.76
C GLY A 79 -10.22 1.32 -3.18
N TRP A 80 -10.37 0.98 -4.47
CA TRP A 80 -11.45 0.10 -4.95
C TRP A 80 -11.27 -1.36 -4.55
N LEU A 81 -10.04 -1.76 -4.24
CA LEU A 81 -9.70 -3.11 -3.76
C LEU A 81 -9.80 -3.22 -2.23
N ALA A 82 -10.03 -2.09 -1.56
CA ALA A 82 -10.03 -2.05 -0.10
C ALA A 82 -11.34 -2.56 0.49
N THR A 83 -11.22 -3.30 1.57
CA THR A 83 -12.33 -3.77 2.40
C THR A 83 -12.25 -3.13 3.77
N LYS A 84 -13.38 -3.04 4.47
CA LYS A 84 -13.39 -2.54 5.85
C LYS A 84 -12.67 -3.53 6.78
N ASP A 85 -11.87 -3.01 7.71
CA ASP A 85 -11.17 -3.82 8.69
C ASP A 85 -12.20 -4.56 9.57
N GLY A 86 -12.13 -5.90 9.61
CA GLY A 86 -13.00 -6.73 10.44
C GLY A 86 -14.27 -7.27 9.76
N GLU A 87 -14.43 -7.06 8.45
CA GLU A 87 -15.48 -7.69 7.63
C GLU A 87 -15.12 -9.13 7.20
#